data_AF-A0A1F0PT92-F1
#
_entry.id   AF-A0A1F0PT92-F1
#
_cell.length_a   1.000
_cell.length_b   1.000
_cell.length_c   1.000
_cell.angle_alpha   90.00
_cell.angle_beta   90.00
_cell.angle_gamma   90.00
#
_symmetry.space_group_name_H-M   'P 1'
#
loop_
_entity.id
_entity.type
_entity.pdbx_description
1 polymer ?
#
loop_
_entity_poly.entity_id
_entity_poly.type
_entity_poly.pdbx_seq_one_letter_code
_entity_poly.pdbx_strand_id
1 'polypeptide(L)'
;MAQDALEPISQLPRGEFAFPGPLRDALVTAILDGTKTTTTSLLAEYPRDHDPREDVGTFEAVLDSHDNVVCVIRTTEVYACRLADVSDEHAIAEGEGYADASEWRAGHEQFWRSPEFVEYIGELDINDDTQVVCQRFTIDSRYPTRGLVPWHAET
;
A
#
# COMPACT_ATOMS: atom_id res chain seq x y z
N MET A 1 -15.25 11.61 27.26
CA MET A 1 -14.94 12.64 26.24
C MET A 1 -13.42 12.74 26.19
N ALA A 2 -12.75 11.70 25.67
CA ALA A 2 -11.31 11.75 25.45
C ALA A 2 -11.11 12.53 24.16
N GLN A 3 -10.48 13.68 24.26
CA GLN A 3 -10.17 14.51 23.11
C GLN A 3 -9.23 13.73 22.18
N ASP A 4 -9.56 13.74 20.88
CA ASP A 4 -8.75 13.28 19.74
C ASP A 4 -7.35 13.91 19.76
N ALA A 5 -6.49 13.49 20.67
CA ALA A 5 -5.08 13.81 20.58
C ALA A 5 -4.51 12.97 19.43
N LEU A 6 -4.02 13.64 18.39
CA LEU A 6 -3.32 12.98 17.31
C LEU A 6 -2.13 12.21 17.88
N GLU A 7 -2.02 10.94 17.49
CA GLU A 7 -0.85 10.15 17.80
C GLU A 7 0.38 10.78 17.13
N PRO A 8 1.51 10.96 17.83
CA PRO A 8 2.74 11.44 17.23
C PRO A 8 3.15 10.61 16.02
N ILE A 9 3.53 11.25 14.91
CA ILE A 9 3.97 10.58 13.67
C ILE A 9 5.06 9.52 13.94
N SER A 10 5.97 9.78 14.88
CA SER A 10 7.05 8.85 15.26
C SER A 10 6.57 7.55 15.91
N GLN A 11 5.30 7.45 16.28
CA GLN A 11 4.68 6.25 16.87
C GLN A 11 3.80 5.51 15.86
N LEU A 12 3.50 6.11 14.71
CA LEU A 12 2.71 5.48 13.67
C LEU A 12 3.51 4.38 12.97
N PRO A 13 2.85 3.27 12.58
CA PRO A 13 3.39 2.31 11.62
C PRO A 13 3.91 2.99 10.36
N ARG A 14 4.96 2.42 9.77
CA ARG A 14 5.59 2.91 8.54
C ARG A 14 4.81 2.39 7.34
N GLY A 15 4.26 3.31 6.54
CA GLY A 15 3.60 3.00 5.28
C GLY A 15 4.63 2.97 4.14
N GLU A 16 5.06 1.77 3.75
CA GLU A 16 6.10 1.53 2.75
C GLU A 16 5.49 0.96 1.47
N PHE A 17 5.31 1.82 0.47
CA PHE A 17 4.72 1.43 -0.82
C PHE A 17 5.84 1.00 -1.78
N ALA A 18 6.06 -0.31 -1.91
CA ALA A 18 7.20 -0.93 -2.59
C ALA A 18 8.57 -0.63 -1.93
N PHE A 19 9.65 -1.20 -2.48
CA PHE A 19 11.02 -0.96 -2.00
C PHE A 19 11.53 0.44 -2.37
N PRO A 20 12.52 1.00 -1.64
CA PRO A 20 13.12 2.30 -1.99
C PRO A 20 13.58 2.35 -3.45
N GLY A 21 13.17 3.38 -4.18
CA GLY A 21 13.50 3.55 -5.58
C GLY A 21 12.42 4.25 -6.40
N PRO A 22 12.58 4.30 -7.73
CA PRO A 22 11.66 5.02 -8.61
C PRO A 22 10.20 4.58 -8.50
N LEU A 23 9.95 3.29 -8.20
CA LEU A 23 8.59 2.78 -8.03
C LEU A 23 7.94 3.34 -6.76
N ARG A 24 8.61 3.30 -5.60
CA ARG A 24 8.08 3.89 -4.37
C ARG A 24 7.78 5.37 -4.54
N ASP A 25 8.67 6.14 -5.17
CA ASP A 25 8.45 7.56 -5.42
C ASP A 25 7.23 7.82 -6.32
N ALA A 26 7.03 6.99 -7.36
CA ALA A 26 5.84 7.08 -8.20
C ALA A 26 4.55 6.79 -7.40
N LEU A 27 4.57 5.75 -6.56
CA LEU A 27 3.44 5.39 -5.69
C LEU A 27 3.13 6.48 -4.66
N VAL A 28 4.16 7.04 -4.02
CA VAL A 28 4.02 8.12 -3.05
C VAL A 28 3.49 9.40 -3.73
N THR A 29 3.97 9.72 -4.93
CA THR A 29 3.42 10.83 -5.73
C THR A 29 1.93 10.61 -6.00
N ALA A 30 1.55 9.40 -6.44
CA ALA A 30 0.16 9.07 -6.71
C ALA A 30 -0.73 9.17 -5.46
N ILE A 31 -0.22 8.83 -4.27
CA ILE A 31 -0.92 9.04 -2.99
C ILE A 31 -1.14 10.53 -2.74
N LEU A 32 -0.08 11.34 -2.86
CA LEU A 32 -0.14 12.79 -2.62
C LEU A 32 -1.09 13.51 -3.59
N ASP A 33 -1.15 13.05 -4.84
CA ASP A 33 -2.05 13.56 -5.88
C ASP A 33 -3.49 13.02 -5.73
N GLY A 34 -3.70 12.04 -4.86
CA GLY A 34 -5.00 11.40 -4.63
C GLY A 34 -5.45 10.45 -5.73
N THR A 35 -4.54 10.07 -6.64
CA THR A 35 -4.81 9.07 -7.68
C THR A 35 -4.64 7.64 -7.15
N LYS A 36 -3.74 7.43 -6.18
CA LYS A 36 -3.66 6.19 -5.39
C LYS A 36 -4.45 6.34 -4.09
N THR A 37 -5.53 5.59 -3.97
CA THR A 37 -6.41 5.53 -2.78
C THR A 37 -6.65 4.10 -2.31
N THR A 38 -6.13 3.11 -3.03
CA THR A 38 -6.18 1.71 -2.65
C THR A 38 -4.78 1.09 -2.70
N THR A 39 -4.62 0.00 -1.96
CA THR A 39 -3.45 -0.87 -1.99
C THR A 39 -3.87 -2.31 -1.83
N THR A 40 -3.04 -3.24 -2.29
CA THR A 40 -3.27 -4.67 -2.16
C THR A 40 -2.04 -5.40 -1.64
N SER A 41 -2.27 -6.36 -0.74
CA SER A 41 -1.26 -7.31 -0.25
C SER A 41 -1.78 -8.74 -0.37
N LEU A 42 -0.89 -9.72 -0.30
CA LEU A 42 -1.29 -11.12 -0.17
C LEU A 42 -1.80 -11.36 1.25
N LEU A 43 -2.89 -12.12 1.40
CA LEU A 43 -3.34 -12.55 2.72
C LEU A 43 -2.26 -13.35 3.47
N ALA A 44 -1.37 -14.01 2.72
CA ALA A 44 -0.24 -14.77 3.27
C ALA A 44 0.77 -13.89 4.04
N GLU A 45 0.82 -12.58 3.78
CA GLU A 45 1.69 -11.63 4.49
C GLU A 45 1.23 -11.39 5.94
N TYR A 46 -0.02 -11.70 6.26
CA TYR A 46 -0.57 -11.51 7.60
C TYR A 46 -0.30 -12.71 8.52
N PRO A 47 -0.13 -12.47 9.84
CA PRO A 47 -0.14 -13.54 10.83
C PRO A 47 -1.43 -14.37 10.75
N ARG A 48 -1.34 -15.68 10.99
CA ARG A 48 -2.47 -16.61 10.83
C ARG A 48 -3.69 -16.28 11.72
N ASP A 49 -3.47 -15.57 12.81
CA ASP A 49 -4.46 -15.16 13.79
C ASP A 49 -4.94 -13.71 13.62
N HIS A 50 -4.39 -12.97 12.65
CA HIS A 50 -4.81 -11.60 12.33
C HIS A 50 -6.01 -11.60 11.39
N ASP A 51 -7.02 -10.78 11.70
CA ASP A 51 -8.12 -10.47 10.78
C ASP A 51 -7.85 -9.09 10.15
N PRO A 52 -7.52 -9.00 8.85
CA PRO A 52 -7.20 -7.72 8.21
C PRO A 52 -8.29 -6.66 8.33
N ARG A 53 -9.55 -7.06 8.58
CA ARG A 53 -10.65 -6.10 8.80
C ARG A 53 -10.48 -5.28 10.08
N GLU A 54 -9.66 -5.74 11.02
CA GLU A 54 -9.30 -4.98 12.23
C GLU A 54 -8.39 -3.78 11.90
N ASP A 55 -7.79 -3.75 10.70
CA ASP A 55 -6.95 -2.63 10.25
C ASP A 55 -7.79 -1.42 9.80
N VAL A 56 -9.13 -1.51 9.76
CA VAL A 56 -9.98 -0.34 9.48
C VAL A 56 -9.80 0.72 10.56
N GLY A 57 -9.42 1.93 10.14
CA GLY A 57 -9.19 3.07 11.01
C GLY A 57 -7.76 3.20 11.54
N THR A 58 -6.85 2.27 11.20
CA THR A 58 -5.43 2.41 11.48
C THR A 58 -4.81 3.55 10.67
N PHE A 59 -3.68 4.05 11.16
CA PHE A 59 -2.92 5.12 10.55
C PHE A 59 -1.54 4.61 10.14
N GLU A 60 -1.03 5.12 9.02
CA GLU A 60 0.31 4.82 8.56
C GLU A 60 1.01 6.11 8.15
N ALA A 61 2.27 6.27 8.58
CA ALA A 61 3.15 7.34 8.14
C ALA A 61 3.80 6.93 6.82
N VAL A 62 3.33 7.50 5.71
CA VAL A 62 3.81 7.19 4.36
C VAL A 62 5.22 7.75 4.18
N LEU A 63 6.12 6.90 3.68
CA LEU A 63 7.53 7.23 3.51
C LEU A 63 7.92 7.38 2.04
N ASP A 64 8.76 8.38 1.76
CA ASP A 64 9.49 8.41 0.49
C ASP A 64 10.64 7.38 0.45
N SER A 65 11.36 7.32 -0.66
CA SER A 65 12.51 6.40 -0.81
C SER A 65 13.71 6.72 0.09
N HIS A 66 13.73 7.89 0.74
CA HIS A 66 14.75 8.30 1.70
C HIS A 66 14.28 8.19 3.16
N ASP A 67 13.20 7.45 3.42
CA ASP A 67 12.58 7.26 4.73
C ASP A 67 12.03 8.54 5.38
N ASN A 68 11.79 9.60 4.61
CA ASN A 68 11.13 10.80 5.11
C ASN A 68 9.61 10.60 5.10
N VAL A 69 8.95 10.99 6.20
CA VAL A 69 7.48 11.00 6.24
C VAL A 69 6.93 12.11 5.37
N VAL A 70 6.12 11.74 4.37
CA VAL A 70 5.50 12.67 3.43
C VAL A 70 4.05 13.01 3.79
N CYS A 71 3.29 12.06 4.32
CA CYS A 71 1.91 12.25 4.77
C CYS A 71 1.51 11.14 5.75
N VAL A 72 0.32 11.27 6.33
CA VAL A 72 -0.32 10.18 7.10
C VAL A 72 -1.60 9.79 6.38
N ILE A 73 -1.76 8.49 6.15
CA ILE A 73 -3.01 7.92 5.61
C ILE A 73 -3.77 7.21 6.73
N ARG A 74 -5.08 7.13 6.55
CA ARG A 74 -5.98 6.35 7.39
C ARG A 74 -6.70 5.33 6.53
N THR A 75 -6.65 4.07 6.93
CA THR A 75 -7.40 2.99 6.30
C THR A 75 -8.89 3.19 6.57
N THR A 76 -9.70 3.24 5.51
CA THR A 76 -11.15 3.48 5.57
C THR A 76 -11.97 2.23 5.29
N GLU A 77 -11.40 1.27 4.57
CA GLU A 77 -12.04 0.02 4.20
C GLU A 77 -10.99 -1.08 4.03
N VAL A 78 -11.32 -2.30 4.45
CA VAL A 78 -10.50 -3.50 4.22
C VAL A 78 -11.42 -4.68 3.90
N TYR A 79 -11.10 -5.42 2.85
CA TYR A 79 -11.77 -6.67 2.51
C TYR A 79 -10.77 -7.67 1.91
N ALA A 80 -11.02 -8.95 2.13
CA ALA A 80 -10.27 -10.02 1.49
C ALA A 80 -11.10 -10.62 0.36
N CYS A 81 -10.46 -10.90 -0.78
CA CYS A 81 -11.09 -11.55 -1.92
C CYS A 81 -10.09 -12.44 -2.66
N ARG A 82 -10.58 -13.22 -3.64
CA ARG A 82 -9.70 -13.95 -4.55
C ARG A 82 -9.01 -12.95 -5.48
N LEU A 83 -7.78 -13.25 -5.89
CA LEU A 83 -7.02 -12.45 -6.84
C LEU A 83 -7.81 -12.22 -8.14
N ALA A 84 -8.55 -13.22 -8.61
CA ALA A 84 -9.40 -13.11 -9.80
C ALA A 84 -10.65 -12.22 -9.62
N ASP A 85 -11.04 -11.90 -8.39
CA ASP A 85 -12.24 -11.12 -8.07
C ASP A 85 -11.91 -9.63 -7.77
N VAL A 86 -10.64 -9.21 -7.88
CA VAL A 86 -10.26 -7.80 -7.76
C VAL A 86 -10.91 -7.00 -8.88
N SER A 87 -11.63 -5.96 -8.51
CA SER A 87 -12.38 -5.12 -9.46
C SER A 87 -11.48 -4.12 -10.19
N ASP A 88 -11.88 -3.74 -11.41
CA ASP A 88 -11.23 -2.66 -12.16
C ASP A 88 -11.21 -1.35 -11.37
N GLU A 89 -12.26 -1.06 -10.60
CA GLU A 89 -12.30 0.14 -9.75
C GLU A 89 -11.17 0.15 -8.73
N HIS A 90 -10.95 -0.98 -8.04
CA HIS A 90 -9.88 -1.11 -7.06
C HIS A 90 -8.50 -1.04 -7.72
N ALA A 91 -8.34 -1.75 -8.84
CA ALA A 91 -7.11 -1.80 -9.62
C ALA A 91 -6.69 -0.42 -10.14
N ILE A 92 -7.62 0.35 -10.71
CA ILE A 92 -7.38 1.72 -11.20
C ILE A 92 -7.07 2.65 -10.02
N ALA A 93 -7.76 2.48 -8.90
CA ALA A 93 -7.55 3.28 -7.68
C ALA A 93 -6.20 3.01 -7.00
N GLU A 94 -5.43 2.00 -7.42
CA GLU A 94 -4.04 1.81 -6.98
C GLU A 94 -3.11 2.89 -7.57
N GLY A 95 -3.58 3.68 -8.54
CA GLY A 95 -2.89 4.87 -9.03
C GLY A 95 -1.59 4.61 -9.79
N GLU A 96 -1.31 3.35 -10.12
CA GLU A 96 -0.10 2.90 -10.83
C GLU A 96 -0.18 3.04 -12.36
N GLY A 97 -1.32 3.51 -12.87
CA GLY A 97 -1.55 3.69 -14.30
C GLY A 97 -2.16 2.48 -15.02
N TYR A 98 -2.61 1.46 -14.27
CA TYR A 98 -3.33 0.32 -14.82
C TYR A 98 -4.65 0.75 -15.49
N ALA A 99 -4.93 0.19 -16.67
CA ALA A 99 -6.19 0.40 -17.36
C ALA A 99 -7.35 -0.39 -16.74
N ASP A 100 -7.07 -1.58 -16.19
CA ASP A 100 -8.04 -2.52 -15.64
C ASP A 100 -7.37 -3.53 -14.68
N ALA A 101 -8.18 -4.42 -14.09
CA ALA A 101 -7.71 -5.45 -13.17
C ALA A 101 -6.79 -6.49 -13.83
N SER A 102 -6.85 -6.67 -15.16
CA SER A 102 -5.97 -7.61 -15.85
C SER A 102 -4.54 -7.08 -15.93
N GLU A 103 -4.37 -5.78 -16.23
CA GLU A 103 -3.05 -5.15 -16.25
C GLU A 103 -2.46 -5.05 -14.84
N TRP A 104 -3.29 -4.63 -13.87
CA TRP A 104 -2.94 -4.61 -12.45
C TRP A 104 -2.44 -5.96 -11.96
N ARG A 105 -3.16 -7.03 -12.31
CA ARG A 105 -2.80 -8.39 -11.91
C ARG A 105 -1.45 -8.80 -12.46
N ALA A 106 -1.15 -8.47 -13.72
CA ALA A 106 0.15 -8.78 -14.31
C ALA A 106 1.30 -8.08 -13.58
N GLY A 107 1.13 -6.80 -13.19
CA GLY A 107 2.10 -6.04 -12.41
C GLY A 107 2.31 -6.62 -11.00
N HIS A 108 1.23 -6.92 -10.29
CA HIS A 108 1.28 -7.50 -8.95
C HIS A 108 1.89 -8.89 -8.93
N GLU A 109 1.50 -9.73 -9.89
CA GLU A 109 2.09 -11.05 -10.08
C GLU A 109 3.59 -11.01 -10.42
N GLN A 110 4.05 -9.98 -11.14
CA GLN A 110 5.49 -9.76 -11.36
C GLN A 110 6.18 -9.35 -10.06
N PHE A 111 5.59 -8.44 -9.28
CA PHE A 111 6.12 -8.00 -7.99
C PHE A 111 6.24 -9.15 -6.99
N TRP A 112 5.18 -9.95 -6.80
CA TRP A 112 5.17 -11.07 -5.87
C TRP A 112 6.08 -12.24 -6.29
N ARG A 113 6.48 -12.31 -7.56
CA ARG A 113 7.47 -13.27 -8.06
C ARG A 113 8.89 -12.69 -8.16
N SER A 114 9.10 -11.43 -7.76
CA SER A 114 10.43 -10.82 -7.74
C SER A 114 11.35 -11.53 -6.73
N PRO A 115 12.67 -11.59 -6.97
CA PRO A 115 13.63 -12.17 -6.01
C PRO A 115 13.51 -11.56 -4.61
N GLU A 116 13.31 -10.24 -4.52
CA GLU A 116 13.21 -9.50 -3.28
C GLU A 116 11.96 -9.91 -2.47
N PHE A 117 10.82 -10.09 -3.13
CA PHE A 117 9.59 -10.54 -2.45
C PHE A 117 9.66 -12.02 -2.07
N VAL A 118 10.24 -12.86 -2.92
CA VAL A 118 10.47 -14.28 -2.61
C VAL A 118 11.44 -14.45 -1.45
N GLU A 119 12.46 -13.60 -1.33
CA GLU A 119 13.34 -13.58 -0.15
C GLU A 119 12.59 -13.14 1.13
N TYR A 120 11.63 -12.22 0.98
CA TYR A 120 10.83 -11.70 2.09
C TYR A 120 9.86 -12.73 2.69
N ILE A 121 9.07 -13.44 1.87
CA ILE A 121 8.00 -14.34 2.35
C ILE A 121 8.11 -15.80 1.90
N GLY A 122 8.97 -16.07 0.92
CA GLY A 122 9.08 -17.36 0.24
C GLY A 122 8.32 -17.42 -1.08
N GLU A 123 8.62 -18.44 -1.88
CA GLU A 123 7.94 -18.67 -3.16
C GLU A 123 6.50 -19.16 -2.93
N LEU A 124 5.55 -18.56 -3.65
CA LEU A 124 4.13 -18.87 -3.58
C LEU A 124 3.61 -19.25 -4.96
N ASP A 125 2.74 -20.26 -5.02
CA ASP A 125 2.00 -20.62 -6.24
C ASP A 125 0.80 -19.67 -6.40
N ILE A 126 1.04 -18.55 -7.06
CA ILE A 126 0.04 -17.50 -7.28
C ILE A 126 -0.88 -17.90 -8.45
N ASN A 127 -2.17 -17.98 -8.16
CA ASN A 127 -3.23 -18.37 -9.09
C ASN A 127 -4.55 -17.60 -8.79
N ASP A 128 -5.61 -17.91 -9.52
CA ASP A 128 -6.90 -17.20 -9.42
C ASP A 128 -7.52 -17.22 -8.03
N ASP A 129 -7.30 -18.29 -7.26
CA ASP A 129 -7.88 -18.47 -5.93
C ASP A 129 -6.97 -17.92 -4.81
N THR A 130 -5.78 -17.41 -5.14
CA THR A 130 -4.90 -16.72 -4.20
C THR A 130 -5.66 -15.62 -3.46
N GLN A 131 -5.62 -15.63 -2.14
CA GLN A 131 -6.31 -14.62 -1.33
C GLN A 131 -5.48 -13.35 -1.24
N VAL A 132 -6.11 -12.23 -1.56
CA VAL A 132 -5.53 -10.89 -1.42
C VAL A 132 -6.34 -10.07 -0.43
N VAL A 133 -5.69 -9.12 0.22
CA VAL A 133 -6.29 -8.13 1.09
C VAL A 133 -6.26 -6.80 0.37
N CYS A 134 -7.44 -6.28 0.07
CA CYS A 134 -7.65 -5.01 -0.59
C CYS A 134 -7.99 -3.96 0.47
N GLN A 135 -7.24 -2.87 0.48
CA GLN A 135 -7.43 -1.77 1.43
C GLN A 135 -7.72 -0.47 0.67
N ARG A 136 -8.61 0.34 1.22
CA ARG A 136 -8.82 1.73 0.80
C ARG A 136 -8.40 2.66 1.91
N PHE A 137 -7.82 3.80 1.56
CA PHE A 137 -7.36 4.79 2.50
C PHE A 137 -7.59 6.20 2.00
N THR A 138 -7.45 7.16 2.91
CA THR A 138 -7.45 8.59 2.62
C THR A 138 -6.32 9.28 3.38
N ILE A 139 -5.72 10.31 2.79
CA ILE A 139 -4.81 11.20 3.54
C ILE A 139 -5.58 11.86 4.68
N ASP A 140 -5.06 11.77 5.90
CA ASP A 140 -5.65 12.43 7.06
C ASP A 140 -5.12 13.86 7.19
N SER A 141 -5.98 14.83 6.88
CA SER A 141 -5.64 16.25 6.84
C SER A 141 -5.29 16.87 8.20
N ARG A 142 -5.41 16.12 9.30
CA ARG A 142 -4.99 16.57 10.63
C ARG A 142 -3.47 16.47 10.81
N TYR A 143 -2.79 15.69 9.95
CA TYR A 143 -1.34 15.60 9.89
C TYR A 143 -0.77 16.48 8.76
N PRO A 144 0.48 16.95 8.88
CA PRO A 144 1.14 17.72 7.82
C PRO A 144 1.44 16.84 6.60
N THR A 145 1.26 17.41 5.41
CA THR A 145 1.70 16.83 4.14
C THR A 145 2.93 17.59 3.62
N ARG A 146 3.88 16.86 3.02
CA ARG A 146 5.11 17.38 2.42
C ARG A 146 5.33 16.72 1.06
N GLY A 147 6.06 17.41 0.17
CA GLY A 147 6.55 16.78 -1.05
C GLY A 147 7.64 15.77 -0.75
N LEU A 148 7.72 14.71 -1.55
CA LEU A 148 8.80 13.73 -1.48
C LEU A 148 10.13 14.31 -2.00
N VAL A 149 11.25 13.74 -1.55
CA VAL A 149 12.56 14.00 -2.14
C VAL A 149 12.79 13.02 -3.28
N PRO A 150 12.99 13.48 -4.54
CA PRO A 150 13.13 12.57 -5.68
C PRO A 150 14.33 11.64 -5.53
N TRP A 151 14.08 10.36 -5.77
CA TRP A 151 15.10 9.33 -5.78
C TRP A 151 16.06 9.55 -6.94
N HIS A 152 17.33 9.74 -6.59
CA HIS A 152 18.44 9.70 -7.53
C HIS A 152 19.23 8.46 -7.17
N ALA A 153 19.19 7.43 -8.03
CA ALA A 153 20.07 6.27 -7.86
C ALA A 153 21.51 6.78 -7.79
N GLU A 154 22.21 6.51 -6.69
CA GLU A 154 23.64 6.79 -6.59
C GLU A 154 24.33 6.02 -7.73
N THR A 155 24.92 6.75 -8.67
CA THR A 155 25.71 6.20 -9.80
C THR A 155 26.86 5.32 -9.36
#